data_AF-A0A2I4DDR3-F1
#
_entry.id   AF-A0A2I4DDR3-F1
#
_cell.length_a   1.000
_cell.length_b   1.000
_cell.length_c   1.000
_cell.angle_alpha   90.00
_cell.angle_beta   90.00
_cell.angle_gamma   90.00
#
_symmetry.space_group_name_H-M   'P 1'
#
loop_
_entity.id
_entity.type
_entity.pdbx_description
1 polymer ?
#
loop_
_entity_poly.entity_id
_entity_poly.type
_entity_poly.pdbx_seq_one_letter_code
_entity_poly.pdbx_strand_id
1 'polypeptide(L)'
;MGASYFVGAVVLLLISLLHQGNCGCDFYKGSWVRDESYPLYDSSSCPFMEKEFNCQKNGRPDKEYLKYRWQPTGCNLPRFDGRELLKRLRGKSVIFVGDSLSMNQWMSLNCMLHTAVPEANYTLFRAFGSDISTFTFPEYNVKLSLYRHALIVDIVRESIGRVLKLDSVDEGAKVWTGNDVLIFNSWHWWTRTGRKQRWDFIEEGSKTYKDMERLVAFEKGLKTWAKWVDSNVDPLKTKVFFQGVSPDHSNGSFWGEASANQCEGQAKPVAGSNYPGGPHPAELVAEKVIRTISRPVHLLKVTTLSQLRKDGHPSFYHGHGRAHRLMDCTHWCLPGVPDTWNQLLYAALIQN
;
A
#
# COMPACT_ATOMS: atom_id res chain seq x y z
N MET A 1 -29.21 -74.26 23.04
CA MET A 1 -28.32 -74.04 21.88
C MET A 1 -29.19 -73.34 20.83
N GLY A 2 -29.17 -72.05 20.55
CA GLY A 2 -28.26 -70.93 20.81
C GLY A 2 -28.43 -70.02 19.60
N ALA A 3 -29.47 -69.18 19.58
CA ALA A 3 -29.81 -68.31 18.45
C ALA A 3 -28.80 -67.16 18.34
N SER A 4 -28.17 -67.01 17.18
CA SER A 4 -27.22 -65.93 16.92
C SER A 4 -27.85 -64.93 15.95
N TYR A 5 -28.09 -63.72 16.44
CA TYR A 5 -28.63 -62.59 15.70
C TYR A 5 -27.49 -61.86 14.97
N PHE A 6 -27.64 -61.66 13.67
CA PHE A 6 -26.80 -60.75 12.88
C PHE A 6 -27.17 -59.30 13.22
N VAL A 7 -26.28 -58.59 13.90
CA VAL A 7 -26.39 -57.13 14.07
C VAL A 7 -25.43 -56.50 13.07
N GLY A 8 -25.98 -55.89 12.01
CA GLY A 8 -25.22 -55.05 11.09
C GLY A 8 -24.79 -53.76 11.78
N ALA A 9 -23.49 -53.57 11.97
CA ALA A 9 -22.94 -52.32 12.46
C ALA A 9 -22.90 -51.29 11.31
N VAL A 10 -23.80 -50.32 11.35
CA VAL A 10 -23.71 -49.10 10.53
C VAL A 10 -22.63 -48.22 11.15
N VAL A 11 -21.47 -48.13 10.50
CA VAL A 11 -20.42 -47.17 10.85
C VAL A 11 -20.88 -45.79 10.40
N LEU A 12 -21.50 -45.04 11.32
CA LEU A 12 -21.71 -43.60 11.19
C LEU A 12 -20.35 -42.92 11.33
N LEU A 13 -19.76 -42.54 10.20
CA LEU A 13 -18.66 -41.56 10.14
C LEU A 13 -19.20 -40.22 10.66
N LEU A 14 -19.04 -39.98 11.96
CA LEU A 14 -19.12 -38.65 12.54
C LEU A 14 -17.94 -37.84 12.01
N ILE A 15 -18.15 -37.17 10.88
CA ILE A 15 -17.31 -36.03 10.51
C ILE A 15 -17.60 -34.99 11.58
N SER A 16 -16.70 -34.87 12.55
CA SER A 16 -16.60 -33.71 13.41
C SER A 16 -16.32 -32.51 12.51
N LEU A 17 -17.38 -31.88 12.02
CA LEU A 17 -17.36 -30.48 11.62
C LEU A 17 -16.99 -29.72 12.88
N LEU A 18 -15.68 -29.55 13.10
CA LEU A 18 -15.18 -28.49 13.93
C LEU A 18 -15.71 -27.21 13.29
N HIS A 19 -16.86 -26.74 13.79
CA HIS A 19 -17.19 -25.33 13.82
C HIS A 19 -16.04 -24.67 14.60
N GLN A 20 -14.94 -24.38 13.89
CA GLN A 20 -14.08 -23.28 14.29
C GLN A 20 -15.01 -22.07 14.24
N GLY A 21 -15.41 -21.59 15.42
CA GLY A 21 -16.01 -20.28 15.55
C GLY A 21 -15.19 -19.30 14.71
N ASN A 22 -15.89 -18.49 13.92
CA ASN A 22 -15.30 -17.54 12.98
C ASN A 22 -14.51 -16.46 13.74
N CYS A 23 -13.35 -16.83 14.28
CA CYS A 23 -12.27 -15.91 14.63
C CYS A 23 -11.69 -15.47 13.29
N GLY A 24 -12.18 -14.36 12.76
CA GLY A 24 -11.71 -13.81 11.49
C GLY A 24 -10.18 -13.73 11.45
N CYS A 25 -9.57 -14.16 10.34
CA CYS A 25 -8.12 -14.11 10.21
C CYS A 25 -7.63 -12.68 10.10
N ASP A 26 -6.71 -12.28 10.99
CA ASP A 26 -6.00 -11.02 10.87
C ASP A 26 -4.88 -11.14 9.83
N PHE A 27 -5.16 -10.75 8.59
CA PHE A 27 -4.20 -10.78 7.49
C PHE A 27 -2.95 -9.94 7.69
N TYR A 28 -2.92 -9.06 8.70
CA TYR A 28 -1.80 -8.16 8.95
C TYR A 28 -0.88 -8.64 10.06
N LYS A 29 -1.19 -9.78 10.71
CA LYS A 29 -0.32 -10.46 11.67
C LYS A 29 0.22 -11.74 11.06
N GLY A 30 1.54 -11.87 11.01
CA GLY A 30 2.18 -12.97 10.28
C GLY A 30 3.68 -12.82 10.23
N SER A 31 4.32 -13.49 9.29
CA SER A 31 5.75 -13.36 9.02
C SER A 31 6.04 -13.50 7.53
N TRP A 32 7.23 -13.07 7.13
CA TRP A 32 7.73 -13.32 5.78
C TRP A 32 8.32 -14.71 5.68
N VAL A 33 7.82 -15.49 4.73
CA VAL A 33 8.30 -16.85 4.45
C VAL A 33 8.91 -16.88 3.07
N ARG A 34 10.02 -17.62 2.95
CA ARG A 34 10.66 -17.82 1.66
C ARG A 34 9.79 -18.74 0.80
N ASP A 35 9.56 -18.34 -0.45
CA ASP A 35 8.75 -19.06 -1.42
C ASP A 35 9.41 -18.96 -2.80
N GLU A 36 9.81 -20.10 -3.36
CA GLU A 36 10.52 -20.13 -4.63
C GLU A 36 9.64 -19.77 -5.84
N SER A 37 8.31 -19.86 -5.67
CA SER A 37 7.34 -19.47 -6.71
C SER A 37 7.25 -17.95 -6.91
N TYR A 38 7.77 -17.15 -5.96
CA TYR A 38 7.85 -15.71 -6.10
C TYR A 38 9.08 -15.28 -6.92
N PRO A 39 9.09 -14.09 -7.55
CA PRO A 39 8.03 -13.07 -7.54
C PRO A 39 6.82 -13.47 -8.40
N LEU A 40 5.69 -12.76 -8.24
CA LEU A 40 4.46 -13.02 -9.01
C LEU A 40 4.59 -12.74 -10.51
N TYR A 41 5.58 -11.94 -10.90
CA TYR A 41 5.92 -11.60 -12.28
C TYR A 41 7.41 -11.24 -12.38
N ASP A 42 8.00 -11.31 -13.56
CA ASP A 42 9.36 -10.82 -13.80
C ASP A 42 9.33 -9.32 -14.16
N SER A 43 10.28 -8.51 -13.67
CA SER A 43 10.28 -7.07 -13.95
C SER A 43 10.42 -6.73 -15.44
N SER A 44 11.01 -7.62 -16.24
CA SER A 44 11.09 -7.49 -17.70
C SER A 44 9.74 -7.61 -18.41
N SER A 45 8.75 -8.26 -17.76
CA SER A 45 7.39 -8.42 -18.30
C SER A 45 6.51 -7.18 -18.08
N CYS A 46 7.01 -6.14 -17.40
CA CYS A 46 6.27 -4.90 -17.16
C CYS A 46 6.94 -3.71 -17.88
N PRO A 47 6.58 -3.43 -19.15
CA PRO A 47 7.31 -2.48 -19.99
C PRO A 47 7.18 -1.01 -19.57
N PHE A 48 6.14 -0.67 -18.81
CA PHE A 48 5.85 0.69 -18.34
C PHE A 48 6.34 0.98 -16.92
N MET A 49 7.05 0.02 -16.30
CA MET A 49 7.65 0.19 -14.98
C MET A 49 8.66 1.35 -14.99
N GLU A 50 8.51 2.25 -14.04
CA GLU A 50 9.41 3.41 -13.92
C GLU A 50 10.78 3.01 -13.38
N LYS A 51 11.80 3.77 -13.80
CA LYS A 51 13.20 3.40 -13.63
C LYS A 51 13.54 3.26 -12.16
N GLU A 52 13.03 4.14 -11.30
CA GLU A 52 13.29 4.15 -9.86
C GLU A 52 12.88 2.86 -9.14
N PHE A 53 11.91 2.10 -9.67
CA PHE A 53 11.42 0.88 -9.05
C PHE A 53 12.04 -0.40 -9.66
N ASN A 54 12.62 -0.32 -10.87
CA ASN A 54 13.17 -1.48 -11.57
C ASN A 54 14.61 -1.81 -11.15
N CYS A 55 14.76 -2.31 -9.93
CA CYS A 55 16.07 -2.56 -9.31
C CYS A 55 16.94 -3.56 -10.09
N GLN A 56 16.36 -4.64 -10.62
CA GLN A 56 17.10 -5.62 -11.43
C GLN A 56 17.65 -4.99 -12.72
N LYS A 57 16.83 -4.22 -13.45
CA LYS A 57 17.27 -3.49 -14.63
C LYS A 57 18.35 -2.45 -14.32
N ASN A 58 18.32 -1.90 -13.11
CA ASN A 58 19.33 -0.95 -12.62
C ASN A 58 20.59 -1.64 -12.05
N GLY A 59 20.72 -2.97 -12.17
CA GLY A 59 21.93 -3.69 -11.82
C GLY A 59 22.00 -4.18 -10.37
N ARG A 60 20.87 -4.28 -9.65
CA ARG A 60 20.84 -4.93 -8.34
C ARG A 60 21.23 -6.41 -8.48
N PRO A 61 22.34 -6.87 -7.87
CA PRO A 61 22.88 -8.19 -8.13
C PRO A 61 22.16 -9.30 -7.37
N ASP A 62 21.67 -9.02 -6.17
CA ASP A 62 20.95 -10.00 -5.34
C ASP A 62 19.50 -10.15 -5.81
N LYS A 63 18.96 -11.36 -5.64
CA LYS A 63 17.57 -11.71 -5.98
C LYS A 63 16.81 -12.31 -4.79
N GLU A 64 17.45 -12.45 -3.63
CA GLU A 64 16.82 -13.09 -2.46
C GLU A 64 15.58 -12.33 -1.98
N TYR A 65 15.60 -10.99 -2.02
CA TYR A 65 14.47 -10.14 -1.64
C TYR A 65 13.19 -10.41 -2.44
N LEU A 66 13.32 -10.99 -3.65
CA LEU A 66 12.19 -11.35 -4.50
C LEU A 66 11.48 -12.62 -4.06
N LYS A 67 12.09 -13.43 -3.19
CA LYS A 67 11.65 -14.79 -2.84
C LYS A 67 10.85 -14.84 -1.55
N TYR A 68 10.23 -13.74 -1.13
CA TYR A 68 9.46 -13.68 0.12
C TYR A 68 8.00 -13.37 -0.14
N ARG A 69 7.12 -14.17 0.48
CA ARG A 69 5.68 -13.89 0.58
C ARG A 69 5.27 -13.67 2.03
N TRP A 70 4.23 -12.88 2.22
CA TRP A 70 3.62 -12.72 3.53
C TRP A 70 2.73 -13.93 3.86
N GLN A 71 2.89 -14.46 5.06
CA GLN A 71 2.07 -15.55 5.59
C GLN A 71 1.38 -15.07 6.88
N PRO A 72 0.07 -14.79 6.83
CA PRO A 72 -0.70 -14.54 8.04
C PRO A 72 -0.64 -15.70 9.01
N THR A 73 -0.69 -15.39 10.31
CA THR A 73 -0.79 -16.37 11.37
C THR A 73 -2.21 -16.93 11.41
N GLY A 74 -2.34 -18.26 11.28
CA GLY A 74 -3.63 -18.95 11.44
C GLY A 74 -4.49 -19.00 10.17
N CYS A 75 -4.06 -18.46 9.04
CA CYS A 75 -4.73 -18.65 7.75
C CYS A 75 -3.81 -18.37 6.56
N ASN A 76 -4.32 -18.58 5.35
CA ASN A 76 -3.63 -18.21 4.11
C ASN A 76 -4.28 -16.97 3.47
N LEU A 77 -3.46 -16.13 2.84
CA LEU A 77 -3.99 -15.11 1.93
C LEU A 77 -4.62 -15.79 0.70
N PRO A 78 -5.73 -15.23 0.17
CA PRO A 78 -6.23 -15.67 -1.12
C PRO A 78 -5.17 -15.43 -2.20
N ARG A 79 -4.98 -16.41 -3.08
CA ARG A 79 -4.06 -16.30 -4.21
C ARG A 79 -4.54 -15.18 -5.13
N PHE A 80 -3.64 -14.31 -5.55
CA PHE A 80 -3.97 -13.23 -6.49
C PHE A 80 -4.38 -13.80 -7.84
N ASP A 81 -5.57 -13.42 -8.30
CA ASP A 81 -6.06 -13.69 -9.65
C ASP A 81 -6.40 -12.36 -10.33
N GLY A 82 -5.53 -11.93 -11.24
CA GLY A 82 -5.68 -10.66 -11.94
C GLY A 82 -6.85 -10.63 -12.91
N ARG A 83 -7.21 -11.77 -13.53
CA ARG A 83 -8.36 -11.85 -14.44
C ARG A 83 -9.66 -11.71 -13.65
N GLU A 84 -9.76 -12.39 -12.52
CA GLU A 84 -10.91 -12.29 -11.63
C GLU A 84 -11.04 -10.87 -11.05
N LEU A 85 -9.91 -10.24 -10.67
CA LEU A 85 -9.93 -8.85 -10.22
C LEU A 85 -10.47 -7.90 -11.31
N LEU A 86 -9.99 -8.02 -12.55
CA LEU A 86 -10.48 -7.21 -13.67
C LEU A 86 -11.97 -7.45 -13.96
N LYS A 87 -12.44 -8.70 -13.86
CA LYS A 87 -13.88 -9.02 -13.99
C LYS A 87 -14.71 -8.35 -12.92
N ARG A 88 -14.27 -8.38 -11.66
CA ARG A 88 -14.96 -7.74 -10.52
C ARG A 88 -14.97 -6.21 -10.63
N LEU A 89 -13.90 -5.64 -11.16
CA LEU A 89 -13.78 -4.21 -11.40
C LEU A 89 -14.40 -3.75 -12.73
N ARG A 90 -15.05 -4.64 -13.49
CA ARG A 90 -15.59 -4.30 -14.82
C ARG A 90 -16.48 -3.05 -14.74
N GLY A 91 -16.16 -2.06 -15.57
CA GLY A 91 -16.87 -0.77 -15.63
C GLY A 91 -16.56 0.19 -14.47
N LYS A 92 -15.63 -0.13 -13.58
CA LYS A 92 -15.30 0.67 -12.39
C LYS A 92 -14.05 1.52 -12.57
N SER A 93 -13.98 2.61 -11.81
CA SER A 93 -12.76 3.38 -11.62
C SER A 93 -12.17 3.20 -10.22
N VAL A 94 -10.89 2.87 -10.19
CA VAL A 94 -10.06 2.77 -9.00
C VAL A 94 -9.05 3.90 -9.05
N ILE A 95 -8.88 4.64 -7.96
CA ILE A 95 -7.90 5.72 -7.88
C ILE A 95 -7.04 5.59 -6.64
N PHE A 96 -5.73 5.64 -6.85
CA PHE A 96 -4.71 5.77 -5.82
C PHE A 96 -4.44 7.25 -5.62
N VAL A 97 -4.56 7.74 -4.39
CA VAL A 97 -4.41 9.15 -4.03
C VAL A 97 -3.35 9.26 -2.96
N GLY A 98 -2.25 9.95 -3.25
CA GLY A 98 -1.24 10.14 -2.22
C GLY A 98 0.13 10.52 -2.73
N ASP A 99 1.12 10.13 -1.94
CA ASP A 99 2.52 10.43 -2.20
C ASP A 99 3.15 9.42 -3.17
N SER A 100 4.48 9.42 -3.26
CA SER A 100 5.20 8.55 -4.19
C SER A 100 5.09 7.06 -3.86
N LEU A 101 4.59 6.67 -2.69
CA LEU A 101 4.31 5.28 -2.34
C LEU A 101 2.97 4.81 -2.91
N SER A 102 1.99 5.70 -3.07
CA SER A 102 0.78 5.42 -3.89
C SER A 102 1.15 5.08 -5.33
N MET A 103 2.09 5.84 -5.89
CA MET A 103 2.62 5.56 -7.23
C MET A 103 3.33 4.20 -7.29
N ASN A 104 4.11 3.86 -6.26
CA ASN A 104 4.80 2.59 -6.16
C ASN A 104 3.81 1.41 -6.12
N GLN A 105 2.73 1.52 -5.34
CA GLN A 105 1.67 0.52 -5.26
C GLN A 105 0.83 0.44 -6.54
N TRP A 106 0.45 1.58 -7.12
CA TRP A 106 -0.28 1.65 -8.39
C TRP A 106 0.49 0.99 -9.53
N MET A 107 1.80 1.26 -9.62
CA MET A 107 2.67 0.64 -10.62
C MET A 107 2.75 -0.88 -10.45
N SER A 108 2.90 -1.35 -9.20
CA SER A 108 2.86 -2.78 -8.87
C SER A 108 1.57 -3.43 -9.35
N LEU A 109 0.40 -2.84 -9.04
CA LEU A 109 -0.89 -3.41 -9.43
C LEU A 109 -1.02 -3.49 -10.95
N ASN A 110 -0.60 -2.45 -11.67
CA ASN A 110 -0.62 -2.44 -13.13
C ASN A 110 0.27 -3.55 -13.71
N CYS A 111 1.48 -3.75 -13.18
CA CYS A 111 2.36 -4.85 -13.61
C CYS A 111 1.76 -6.22 -13.32
N MET A 112 1.18 -6.41 -12.12
CA MET A 112 0.52 -7.66 -11.72
C MET A 112 -0.64 -8.00 -12.64
N LEU A 113 -1.49 -7.02 -12.98
CA LEU A 113 -2.64 -7.19 -13.86
C LEU A 113 -2.23 -7.44 -15.31
N HIS A 114 -1.27 -6.65 -15.82
CA HIS A 114 -0.74 -6.81 -17.17
C HIS A 114 -0.14 -8.20 -17.39
N THR A 115 0.62 -8.70 -16.41
CA THR A 115 1.24 -10.03 -16.50
C THR A 115 0.22 -11.15 -16.32
N ALA A 116 -0.81 -10.95 -15.50
CA ALA A 116 -1.86 -11.95 -15.27
C ALA A 116 -2.82 -12.13 -16.46
N VAL A 117 -2.96 -11.10 -17.31
CA VAL A 117 -3.82 -11.10 -18.49
C VAL A 117 -3.06 -10.49 -19.68
N PRO A 118 -2.00 -11.17 -20.18
CA PRO A 118 -1.08 -10.62 -21.18
C PRO A 118 -1.75 -10.33 -22.53
N GLU A 119 -2.87 -10.98 -22.83
CA GLU A 119 -3.65 -10.75 -24.05
C GLU A 119 -4.56 -9.52 -23.98
N ALA A 120 -4.81 -8.97 -22.78
CA ALA A 120 -5.65 -7.79 -22.64
C ALA A 120 -4.86 -6.53 -23.02
N ASN A 121 -5.38 -5.81 -24.00
CA ASN A 121 -4.83 -4.50 -24.37
C ASN A 121 -4.95 -3.52 -23.21
N TYR A 122 -3.97 -2.61 -23.12
CA TYR A 122 -3.99 -1.52 -22.17
C TYR A 122 -3.71 -0.17 -22.84
N THR A 123 -4.18 0.90 -22.21
CA THR A 123 -3.74 2.26 -22.52
C THR A 123 -3.18 2.92 -21.26
N LEU A 124 -2.15 3.74 -21.45
CA LEU A 124 -1.50 4.46 -20.36
C LEU A 124 -1.44 5.94 -20.72
N PHE A 125 -2.24 6.73 -20.01
CA PHE A 125 -2.27 8.17 -20.15
C PHE A 125 -1.45 8.84 -19.06
N ARG A 126 -0.45 9.63 -19.49
CA ARG A 126 0.37 10.49 -18.64
C ARG A 126 0.53 11.84 -19.32
N ALA A 127 -0.33 12.81 -18.99
CA ALA A 127 -0.21 14.15 -19.53
C ALA A 127 0.92 14.92 -18.82
N PHE A 128 1.74 15.61 -19.60
CA PHE A 128 2.75 16.51 -19.06
C PHE A 128 2.10 17.60 -18.20
N GLY A 129 2.57 17.78 -16.97
CA GLY A 129 2.01 18.75 -16.02
C GLY A 129 0.70 18.35 -15.37
N SER A 130 0.15 17.15 -15.64
CA SER A 130 -1.00 16.61 -14.92
C SER A 130 -0.54 15.83 -13.69
N ASP A 131 -1.24 16.04 -12.58
CA ASP A 131 -1.07 15.22 -11.37
C ASP A 131 -1.79 13.87 -11.46
N ILE A 132 -2.51 13.60 -12.56
CA ILE A 132 -3.27 12.37 -12.78
C ILE A 132 -2.62 11.53 -13.89
N SER A 133 -2.38 10.26 -13.59
CA SER A 133 -2.03 9.22 -14.56
C SER A 133 -3.12 8.14 -14.57
N THR A 134 -3.44 7.57 -15.73
CA THR A 134 -4.51 6.57 -15.83
C THR A 134 -4.08 5.39 -16.68
N PHE A 135 -4.15 4.20 -16.10
CA PHE A 135 -3.96 2.93 -16.77
C PHE A 135 -5.32 2.29 -17.01
N THR A 136 -5.67 2.01 -18.26
CA THR A 136 -7.00 1.49 -18.62
C THR A 136 -6.87 0.12 -19.25
N PHE A 137 -7.77 -0.80 -18.87
CA PHE A 137 -8.01 -2.07 -19.58
C PHE A 137 -9.33 -1.93 -20.35
N PRO A 138 -9.33 -1.57 -21.65
CA PRO A 138 -10.55 -1.22 -22.38
C PRO A 138 -11.57 -2.37 -22.47
N GLU A 139 -11.12 -3.61 -22.63
CA GLU A 139 -11.98 -4.81 -22.69
C GLU A 139 -12.82 -5.00 -21.42
N TYR A 140 -12.28 -4.59 -20.27
CA TYR A 140 -12.94 -4.66 -18.98
C TYR A 140 -13.60 -3.32 -18.61
N ASN A 141 -13.36 -2.26 -19.37
CA ASN A 141 -13.72 -0.89 -19.01
C ASN A 141 -13.28 -0.55 -17.57
N VAL A 142 -12.06 -0.97 -17.19
CA VAL A 142 -11.46 -0.71 -15.87
C VAL A 142 -10.47 0.43 -16.00
N LYS A 143 -10.58 1.43 -15.13
CA LYS A 143 -9.61 2.53 -15.02
C LYS A 143 -8.89 2.46 -13.69
N LEU A 144 -7.56 2.43 -13.73
CA LEU A 144 -6.68 2.50 -12.57
C LEU A 144 -5.91 3.81 -12.63
N SER A 145 -6.34 4.79 -11.84
CA SER A 145 -5.76 6.12 -11.81
C SER A 145 -4.81 6.29 -10.63
N LEU A 146 -3.79 7.13 -10.81
CA LEU A 146 -2.95 7.68 -9.76
C LEU A 146 -3.15 9.18 -9.75
N TYR A 147 -3.47 9.76 -8.59
CA TYR A 147 -3.51 11.19 -8.36
C TYR A 147 -2.49 11.60 -7.30
N ARG A 148 -1.53 12.43 -7.70
CA ARG A 148 -0.42 12.88 -6.87
C ARG A 148 -0.85 13.98 -5.89
N HIS A 149 -1.54 13.59 -4.82
CA HIS A 149 -1.98 14.49 -3.75
C HIS A 149 -1.34 14.11 -2.42
N ALA A 150 -0.02 14.31 -2.34
CA ALA A 150 0.85 13.68 -1.34
C ALA A 150 0.50 13.99 0.12
N LEU A 151 0.04 15.20 0.40
CA LEU A 151 -0.34 15.64 1.75
C LEU A 151 -1.83 15.50 2.00
N ILE A 152 -2.61 14.97 1.05
CA ILE A 152 -4.08 14.82 1.03
C ILE A 152 -4.91 16.09 1.29
N VAL A 153 -4.30 17.16 1.79
CA VAL A 153 -4.84 18.50 1.96
C VAL A 153 -4.19 19.49 0.99
N ASP A 154 -4.83 20.63 0.80
CA ASP A 154 -4.46 21.57 -0.25
C ASP A 154 -3.22 22.41 0.10
N ILE A 155 -2.41 22.72 -0.92
CA ILE A 155 -1.42 23.79 -0.86
C ILE A 155 -1.87 24.91 -1.78
N VAL A 156 -2.09 26.10 -1.20
CA VAL A 156 -2.56 27.29 -1.92
C VAL A 156 -1.44 28.32 -1.99
N ARG A 157 -1.30 29.02 -3.12
CA ARG A 157 -0.37 30.14 -3.23
C ARG A 157 -1.08 31.43 -2.85
N GLU A 158 -0.59 32.06 -1.79
CA GLU A 158 -1.10 33.33 -1.27
C GLU A 158 -0.01 34.42 -1.29
N SER A 159 -0.38 35.63 -0.87
CA SER A 159 0.56 36.77 -0.79
C SER A 159 1.74 36.51 0.15
N ILE A 160 1.53 35.68 1.19
CA ILE A 160 2.57 35.29 2.14
C ILE A 160 3.45 34.14 1.64
N GLY A 161 3.09 33.44 0.56
CA GLY A 161 3.82 32.30 0.01
C GLY A 161 2.93 31.07 -0.22
N ARG A 162 3.52 29.88 -0.28
CA ARG A 162 2.77 28.62 -0.39
C ARG A 162 2.27 28.22 0.99
N VAL A 163 0.97 28.05 1.15
CA VAL A 163 0.31 27.77 2.42
C VAL A 163 -0.28 26.36 2.39
N LEU A 164 0.14 25.51 3.31
CA LEU A 164 -0.49 24.21 3.54
C LEU A 164 -1.75 24.40 4.38
N LYS A 165 -2.93 24.20 3.77
CA LYS A 165 -4.23 24.41 4.40
C LYS A 165 -4.69 23.10 5.06
N LEU A 166 -4.47 22.93 6.36
CA LEU A 166 -4.79 21.66 7.05
C LEU A 166 -6.29 21.35 7.09
N ASP A 167 -7.14 22.37 6.92
CA ASP A 167 -8.60 22.25 6.93
C ASP A 167 -9.24 22.25 5.53
N SER A 168 -8.45 22.06 4.47
CA SER A 168 -8.94 22.10 3.09
C SER A 168 -8.55 20.84 2.30
N VAL A 169 -9.53 20.27 1.60
CA VAL A 169 -9.35 19.15 0.66
C VAL A 169 -10.09 19.40 -0.65
N ASP A 170 -10.41 20.65 -0.94
CA ASP A 170 -11.36 21.04 -1.98
C ASP A 170 -10.85 20.66 -3.38
N GLU A 171 -9.55 20.85 -3.66
CA GLU A 171 -8.98 20.46 -4.95
C GLU A 171 -8.94 18.94 -5.10
N GLY A 172 -8.56 18.24 -4.03
CA GLY A 172 -8.54 16.78 -4.04
C GLY A 172 -9.94 16.17 -4.19
N ALA A 173 -10.92 16.68 -3.45
CA ALA A 173 -12.29 16.21 -3.42
C ALA A 173 -12.95 16.19 -4.82
N LYS A 174 -12.64 17.17 -5.67
CA LYS A 174 -13.11 17.24 -7.07
C LYS A 174 -12.65 16.03 -7.90
N VAL A 175 -11.49 15.46 -7.57
CA VAL A 175 -10.89 14.32 -8.27
C VAL A 175 -11.33 12.99 -7.66
N TRP A 176 -11.47 12.92 -6.33
CA TRP A 176 -11.83 11.68 -5.63
C TRP A 176 -13.28 11.30 -5.88
N THR A 177 -14.18 12.29 -5.90
CA THR A 177 -15.62 12.09 -6.04
C THR A 177 -15.96 11.35 -7.33
N GLY A 178 -16.85 10.35 -7.23
CA GLY A 178 -17.32 9.58 -8.37
C GLY A 178 -16.50 8.33 -8.70
N ASN A 179 -15.42 8.05 -7.97
CA ASN A 179 -14.70 6.78 -8.12
C ASN A 179 -15.32 5.65 -7.30
N ASP A 180 -15.30 4.42 -7.83
CA ASP A 180 -15.82 3.23 -7.15
C ASP A 180 -14.90 2.73 -6.04
N VAL A 181 -13.59 2.92 -6.18
CA VAL A 181 -12.59 2.50 -5.19
C VAL A 181 -11.57 3.60 -4.99
N LEU A 182 -11.48 4.10 -3.76
CA LEU A 182 -10.54 5.12 -3.33
C LEU A 182 -9.45 4.47 -2.48
N ILE A 183 -8.17 4.63 -2.83
CA ILE A 183 -7.03 4.09 -2.09
C ILE A 183 -6.10 5.25 -1.72
N PHE A 184 -6.20 5.73 -0.49
CA PHE A 184 -5.42 6.85 0.00
C PHE A 184 -4.10 6.40 0.63
N ASN A 185 -3.05 7.22 0.51
CA ASN A 185 -1.84 7.12 1.32
C ASN A 185 -1.28 8.51 1.59
N SER A 186 -0.72 8.74 2.78
CA SER A 186 -0.01 9.98 3.07
C SER A 186 0.93 9.81 4.26
N TRP A 187 2.24 10.01 4.06
CA TRP A 187 3.18 10.13 5.18
C TRP A 187 4.50 10.83 4.79
N HIS A 188 5.17 10.36 3.75
CA HIS A 188 6.59 10.69 3.50
C HIS A 188 6.82 12.16 3.12
N TRP A 189 5.78 12.86 2.67
CA TRP A 189 5.89 14.28 2.34
C TRP A 189 5.71 15.19 3.54
N TRP A 190 5.04 14.72 4.60
CA TRP A 190 4.87 15.49 5.83
C TRP A 190 6.21 15.77 6.49
N THR A 191 7.14 14.81 6.47
CA THR A 191 8.46 14.90 7.10
C THR A 191 9.47 15.79 6.35
N ARG A 192 9.11 16.32 5.18
CA ARG A 192 10.03 17.11 4.35
C ARG A 192 10.31 18.48 4.96
N THR A 193 11.60 18.82 5.02
CA THR A 193 12.10 20.11 5.50
C THR A 193 13.00 20.80 4.47
N GLY A 194 13.32 22.07 4.69
CA GLY A 194 14.23 22.84 3.84
C GLY A 194 13.78 22.88 2.38
N ARG A 195 14.71 22.63 1.44
CA ARG A 195 14.42 22.69 -0.01
C ARG A 195 13.40 21.64 -0.49
N LYS A 196 13.20 20.56 0.26
CA LYS A 196 12.22 19.52 -0.07
C LYS A 196 10.80 19.89 0.39
N GLN A 197 10.66 20.86 1.30
CA GLN A 197 9.37 21.29 1.81
C GLN A 197 8.59 22.04 0.71
N ARG A 198 7.33 21.63 0.51
CA ARG A 198 6.48 22.17 -0.56
C ARG A 198 5.62 23.36 -0.13
N TRP A 199 5.65 23.72 1.15
CA TRP A 199 4.95 24.85 1.75
C TRP A 199 5.93 25.77 2.49
N ASP A 200 5.54 27.03 2.64
CA ASP A 200 6.28 28.08 3.33
C ASP A 200 5.63 28.43 4.69
N PHE A 201 4.32 28.19 4.81
CA PHE A 201 3.47 28.39 5.99
C PHE A 201 2.42 27.28 6.10
N ILE A 202 1.85 27.10 7.29
CA ILE A 202 0.78 26.14 7.57
C ILE A 202 -0.39 26.90 8.19
N GLU A 203 -1.61 26.57 7.77
CA GLU A 203 -2.82 27.17 8.32
C GLU A 203 -3.80 26.13 8.88
N GLU A 204 -4.40 26.50 10.01
CA GLU A 204 -5.52 25.81 10.66
C GLU A 204 -6.55 26.87 11.06
N GLY A 205 -7.75 26.82 10.47
CA GLY A 205 -8.79 27.82 10.58
C GLY A 205 -8.27 29.19 10.18
N SER A 206 -8.35 30.16 11.10
CA SER A 206 -7.85 31.52 10.91
C SER A 206 -6.43 31.75 11.43
N LYS A 207 -5.70 30.69 11.80
CA LYS A 207 -4.36 30.79 12.38
C LYS A 207 -3.30 30.36 11.39
N THR A 208 -2.31 31.24 11.20
CA THR A 208 -1.13 30.99 10.35
C THR A 208 0.09 30.70 11.21
N TYR A 209 0.79 29.63 10.88
CA TYR A 209 1.99 29.15 11.54
C TYR A 209 3.15 29.15 10.56
N LYS A 210 4.36 29.45 11.03
CA LYS A 210 5.55 29.31 10.18
C LYS A 210 5.82 27.85 9.85
N ASP A 211 5.66 26.99 10.85
CA ASP A 211 5.78 25.55 10.72
C ASP A 211 5.03 24.86 11.86
N MET A 212 4.90 23.53 11.79
CA MET A 212 4.19 22.72 12.77
C MET A 212 4.92 21.38 12.97
N GLU A 213 4.82 20.84 14.18
CA GLU A 213 5.25 19.45 14.46
C GLU A 213 4.54 18.49 13.49
N ARG A 214 5.30 17.52 12.97
CA ARG A 214 4.94 16.74 11.79
C ARG A 214 3.79 15.78 12.05
N LEU A 215 3.77 15.13 13.21
CA LEU A 215 2.67 14.26 13.60
C LEU A 215 1.40 15.06 13.93
N VAL A 216 1.54 16.24 14.53
CA VAL A 216 0.41 17.16 14.78
C VAL A 216 -0.21 17.65 13.47
N ALA A 217 0.61 18.09 12.52
CA ALA A 217 0.14 18.52 11.20
C ALA A 217 -0.55 17.37 10.44
N PHE A 218 0.06 16.18 10.46
CA PHE A 218 -0.49 14.98 9.86
C PHE A 218 -1.82 14.58 10.48
N GLU A 219 -1.95 14.57 11.82
CA GLU A 219 -3.21 14.26 12.51
C GLU A 219 -4.32 15.24 12.11
N LYS A 220 -4.01 16.54 12.03
CA LYS A 220 -4.98 17.59 11.64
C LYS A 220 -5.43 17.41 10.20
N GLY A 221 -4.51 17.25 9.26
CA GLY A 221 -4.85 17.02 7.85
C GLY A 221 -5.66 15.74 7.64
N LEU A 222 -5.29 14.65 8.32
CA LEU A 222 -6.07 13.41 8.28
C LEU A 222 -7.49 13.59 8.85
N LYS A 223 -7.67 14.39 9.91
CA LYS A 223 -9.02 14.66 10.44
C LYS A 223 -9.89 15.42 9.43
N THR A 224 -9.30 16.30 8.63
CA THR A 224 -10.03 16.98 7.55
C THR A 224 -10.45 16.00 6.47
N TRP A 225 -9.54 15.12 6.03
CA TRP A 225 -9.89 14.04 5.11
C TRP A 225 -10.97 13.10 5.68
N ALA A 226 -10.87 12.72 6.96
CA ALA A 226 -11.87 11.89 7.64
C ALA A 226 -13.27 12.52 7.62
N LYS A 227 -13.37 13.83 7.89
CA LYS A 227 -14.64 14.58 7.78
C LYS A 227 -15.19 14.57 6.35
N TRP A 228 -14.31 14.70 5.35
CA TRP A 228 -14.72 14.61 3.95
C TRP A 228 -15.28 13.23 3.62
N VAL A 229 -14.63 12.15 4.07
CA VAL A 229 -15.14 10.78 3.91
C VAL A 229 -16.53 10.65 4.51
N ASP A 230 -16.72 11.08 5.76
CA ASP A 230 -18.01 10.97 6.45
C ASP A 230 -19.16 11.72 5.75
N SER A 231 -18.82 12.86 5.15
CA SER A 231 -19.79 13.77 4.53
C SER A 231 -20.12 13.41 3.08
N ASN A 232 -19.19 12.79 2.34
CA ASN A 232 -19.29 12.69 0.87
C ASN A 232 -19.30 11.26 0.33
N VAL A 233 -18.90 10.25 1.12
CA VAL A 233 -18.82 8.87 0.64
C VAL A 233 -20.13 8.13 0.87
N ASP A 234 -20.71 7.64 -0.21
CA ASP A 234 -21.80 6.65 -0.20
C ASP A 234 -21.18 5.23 -0.17
N PRO A 235 -21.22 4.50 0.96
CA PRO A 235 -20.57 3.20 1.09
C PRO A 235 -21.22 2.10 0.23
N LEU A 236 -22.43 2.35 -0.32
CA LEU A 236 -23.07 1.43 -1.26
C LEU A 236 -22.45 1.52 -2.67
N LYS A 237 -21.75 2.63 -2.97
CA LYS A 237 -21.17 2.91 -4.29
C LYS A 237 -19.64 2.89 -4.27
N THR A 238 -19.05 3.43 -3.21
CA THR A 238 -17.61 3.66 -3.13
C THR A 238 -17.00 2.91 -1.96
N LYS A 239 -15.99 2.08 -2.23
CA LYS A 239 -15.13 1.46 -1.21
C LYS A 239 -13.94 2.38 -0.93
N VAL A 240 -13.66 2.65 0.34
CA VAL A 240 -12.53 3.50 0.75
C VAL A 240 -11.50 2.68 1.49
N PHE A 241 -10.26 2.80 1.03
CA PHE A 241 -9.08 2.19 1.61
C PHE A 241 -8.11 3.29 2.02
N PHE A 242 -7.43 3.08 3.14
CA PHE A 242 -6.23 3.82 3.49
C PHE A 242 -5.06 2.83 3.53
N GLN A 243 -4.08 3.00 2.66
CA GLN A 243 -2.82 2.29 2.72
C GLN A 243 -2.04 2.84 3.92
N GLY A 244 -1.81 1.98 4.92
CA GLY A 244 -1.01 2.30 6.10
C GLY A 244 0.38 2.80 5.75
N VAL A 245 1.04 3.38 6.75
CA VAL A 245 2.33 4.05 6.59
C VAL A 245 3.38 3.06 6.08
N SER A 246 3.93 3.33 4.89
CA SER A 246 5.12 2.65 4.40
C SER A 246 6.33 3.13 5.21
N PRO A 247 7.12 2.26 5.85
CA PRO A 247 8.32 2.69 6.56
C PRO A 247 9.46 3.03 5.59
N ASP A 248 10.41 3.84 6.06
CA ASP A 248 11.76 3.88 5.51
C ASP A 248 12.72 3.01 6.34
N HIS A 249 13.89 2.74 5.78
CA HIS A 249 14.98 2.03 6.46
C HIS A 249 16.26 2.87 6.45
N SER A 250 16.18 4.09 6.98
CA SER A 250 17.32 5.01 7.10
C SER A 250 18.20 4.76 8.32
N ASN A 251 17.73 4.05 9.36
CA ASN A 251 18.48 3.82 10.58
C ASN A 251 18.46 2.35 11.01
N GLY A 252 19.63 1.70 10.92
CA GLY A 252 19.80 0.28 11.20
C GLY A 252 19.54 -0.15 12.64
N SER A 253 19.62 0.77 13.60
CA SER A 253 19.32 0.46 14.99
C SER A 253 17.87 -0.02 15.19
N PHE A 254 16.93 0.41 14.34
CA PHE A 254 15.53 -0.01 14.41
C PHE A 254 15.31 -1.48 14.04
N TRP A 255 16.26 -2.13 13.37
CA TRP A 255 16.20 -3.57 13.09
C TRP A 255 17.34 -4.36 13.74
N GLY A 256 18.00 -3.78 14.76
CA GLY A 256 19.04 -4.45 15.53
C GLY A 256 20.43 -4.46 14.88
N GLU A 257 20.65 -3.69 13.81
CA GLU A 257 21.95 -3.58 13.12
C GLU A 257 22.44 -2.12 13.16
N ALA A 258 22.86 -1.64 14.34
CA ALA A 258 23.24 -0.24 14.52
C ALA A 258 24.41 0.24 13.62
N SER A 259 25.24 -0.68 13.13
CA SER A 259 26.33 -0.40 12.19
C SER A 259 25.91 -0.39 10.72
N ALA A 260 24.67 -0.73 10.41
CA ALA A 260 24.18 -0.73 9.03
C ALA A 260 24.06 0.71 8.51
N ASN A 261 24.63 0.96 7.33
CA ASN A 261 24.46 2.21 6.62
C ASN A 261 23.11 2.23 5.90
N GLN A 262 22.05 2.66 6.60
CA GLN A 262 20.68 2.64 6.08
C GLN A 262 20.32 1.24 5.53
N CYS A 263 19.64 1.16 4.38
CA CYS A 263 19.28 -0.08 3.70
C CYS A 263 20.39 -0.67 2.80
N GLU A 264 21.64 -0.19 2.89
CA GLU A 264 22.74 -0.70 2.06
C GLU A 264 23.00 -2.19 2.29
N GLY A 265 23.05 -2.96 1.20
CA GLY A 265 23.46 -4.38 1.23
C GLY A 265 22.47 -5.33 1.92
N GLN A 266 21.30 -4.84 2.32
CA GLN A 266 20.27 -5.63 2.97
C GLN A 266 19.59 -6.57 1.96
N ALA A 267 19.72 -7.88 2.16
CA ALA A 267 19.24 -8.90 1.21
C ALA A 267 18.14 -9.82 1.77
N LYS A 268 17.93 -9.79 3.10
CA LYS A 268 16.94 -10.61 3.81
C LYS A 268 16.07 -9.77 4.73
N PRO A 269 14.80 -10.17 4.94
CA PRO A 269 13.92 -9.51 5.88
C PRO A 269 14.43 -9.68 7.33
N VAL A 270 13.91 -8.85 8.21
CA VAL A 270 13.97 -9.06 9.66
C VAL A 270 13.18 -10.33 9.98
N ALA A 271 13.78 -11.24 10.75
CA ALA A 271 13.16 -12.52 11.09
C ALA A 271 11.99 -12.34 12.08
N GLY A 272 10.99 -13.23 11.97
CA GLY A 272 9.84 -13.26 12.87
C GLY A 272 8.70 -12.34 12.44
N SER A 273 7.89 -11.95 13.43
CA SER A 273 6.63 -11.21 13.25
C SER A 273 6.64 -9.81 13.86
N ASN A 274 7.64 -9.50 14.68
CA ASN A 274 7.72 -8.25 15.43
C ASN A 274 8.93 -7.46 14.95
N TYR A 275 8.73 -6.18 14.68
CA TYR A 275 9.82 -5.27 14.34
C TYR A 275 10.51 -4.74 15.61
N PRO A 276 11.84 -4.87 15.76
CA PRO A 276 12.55 -4.47 16.98
C PRO A 276 12.38 -2.98 17.34
N GLY A 277 12.30 -2.10 16.34
CA GLY A 277 12.11 -0.66 16.51
C GLY A 277 10.71 -0.26 16.99
N GLY A 278 9.80 -1.21 17.17
CA GLY A 278 8.45 -0.96 17.66
C GLY A 278 7.51 -0.35 16.62
N PRO A 279 6.31 0.08 17.07
CA PRO A 279 5.28 0.62 16.19
C PRO A 279 5.71 1.96 15.59
N HIS A 280 5.35 2.19 14.33
CA HIS A 280 5.63 3.46 13.66
C HIS A 280 4.69 4.56 14.17
N PRO A 281 5.17 5.70 14.70
CA PRO A 281 4.33 6.73 15.32
C PRO A 281 3.22 7.27 14.41
N ALA A 282 3.52 7.48 13.12
CA ALA A 282 2.52 7.94 12.16
C ALA A 282 1.42 6.91 11.88
N GLU A 283 1.71 5.61 11.95
CA GLU A 283 0.67 4.59 11.78
C GLU A 283 -0.30 4.64 12.97
N LEU A 284 0.20 4.89 14.18
CA LEU A 284 -0.65 5.07 15.36
C LEU A 284 -1.58 6.30 15.21
N VAL A 285 -1.10 7.38 14.59
CA VAL A 285 -1.92 8.55 14.26
C VAL A 285 -2.98 8.21 13.21
N ALA A 286 -2.59 7.51 12.13
CA ALA A 286 -3.53 7.07 11.10
C ALA A 286 -4.61 6.15 11.67
N GLU A 287 -4.24 5.15 12.47
CA GLU A 287 -5.18 4.27 13.17
C GLU A 287 -6.13 5.06 14.09
N LYS A 288 -5.59 6.02 14.86
CA LYS A 288 -6.37 6.86 15.76
C LYS A 288 -7.44 7.64 15.00
N VAL A 289 -7.09 8.28 13.87
CA VAL A 289 -8.04 9.08 13.08
C VAL A 289 -9.03 8.20 12.32
N ILE A 290 -8.59 7.10 11.71
CA ILE A 290 -9.49 6.22 10.95
C ILE A 290 -10.57 5.61 11.86
N ARG A 291 -10.23 5.28 13.11
CA ARG A 291 -11.21 4.79 14.09
C ARG A 291 -12.31 5.79 14.46
N THR A 292 -12.13 7.08 14.16
CA THR A 292 -13.18 8.10 14.43
C THR A 292 -14.14 8.29 13.25
N ILE A 293 -13.86 7.67 12.09
CA ILE A 293 -14.68 7.80 10.88
C ILE A 293 -15.94 6.95 11.04
N SER A 294 -17.10 7.54 10.78
CA SER A 294 -18.39 6.85 10.86
C SER A 294 -18.66 5.99 9.63
N ARG A 295 -18.19 6.42 8.45
CA ARG A 295 -18.26 5.65 7.21
C ARG A 295 -17.19 4.56 7.18
N PRO A 296 -17.49 3.37 6.61
CA PRO A 296 -16.50 2.30 6.50
C PRO A 296 -15.26 2.74 5.72
N VAL A 297 -14.10 2.66 6.38
CA VAL A 297 -12.78 2.81 5.78
C VAL A 297 -11.95 1.59 6.14
N HIS A 298 -11.41 0.92 5.13
CA HIS A 298 -10.54 -0.23 5.34
C HIS A 298 -9.08 0.20 5.40
N LEU A 299 -8.47 0.15 6.59
CA LEU A 299 -7.05 0.36 6.75
C LEU A 299 -6.28 -0.89 6.31
N LEU A 300 -5.49 -0.78 5.25
CA LEU A 300 -4.49 -1.77 4.89
C LEU A 300 -3.28 -1.59 5.82
N LYS A 301 -3.22 -2.35 6.92
CA LYS A 301 -2.16 -2.27 7.94
C LYS A 301 -0.84 -2.85 7.45
N VAL A 302 -0.26 -2.23 6.42
CA VAL A 302 0.96 -2.68 5.74
C VAL A 302 2.23 -2.29 6.47
N THR A 303 2.16 -1.47 7.52
CA THR A 303 3.34 -0.88 8.17
C THR A 303 4.27 -1.93 8.75
N THR A 304 3.81 -2.76 9.70
CA THR A 304 4.71 -3.70 10.39
C THR A 304 5.26 -4.77 9.47
N LEU A 305 4.44 -5.34 8.57
CA LEU A 305 4.95 -6.28 7.57
C LEU A 305 6.00 -5.63 6.67
N SER A 306 5.87 -4.34 6.35
CA SER A 306 6.86 -3.63 5.53
C SER A 306 8.10 -3.22 6.34
N GLN A 307 7.98 -2.97 7.65
CA GLN A 307 9.13 -2.71 8.54
C GLN A 307 10.04 -3.94 8.61
N LEU A 308 9.49 -5.15 8.47
CA LEU A 308 10.30 -6.36 8.39
C LEU A 308 11.09 -6.47 7.07
N ARG A 309 10.83 -5.63 6.07
CA ARG A 309 11.39 -5.72 4.71
C ARG A 309 12.54 -4.76 4.44
N LYS A 310 13.50 -4.65 5.37
CA LYS A 310 14.73 -3.85 5.17
C LYS A 310 15.47 -4.14 3.84
N ASP A 311 15.27 -5.33 3.28
CA ASP A 311 15.81 -5.81 2.01
C ASP A 311 15.09 -5.32 0.74
N GLY A 312 13.85 -4.85 0.85
CA GLY A 312 12.97 -4.59 -0.29
C GLY A 312 13.22 -3.27 -1.03
N HIS A 313 14.09 -2.40 -0.50
CA HIS A 313 14.32 -1.06 -1.04
C HIS A 313 15.26 -1.05 -2.26
N PRO A 314 15.15 -0.07 -3.17
CA PRO A 314 16.10 0.11 -4.26
C PRO A 314 17.52 0.36 -3.79
N SER A 315 17.74 1.00 -2.64
CA SER A 315 19.07 1.45 -2.21
C SER A 315 19.71 2.28 -3.35
N PHE A 316 20.87 1.89 -3.88
CA PHE A 316 21.51 2.56 -5.02
C PHE A 316 20.91 2.23 -6.40
N TYR A 317 19.98 1.29 -6.47
CA TYR A 317 19.43 0.73 -7.71
C TYR A 317 18.13 1.44 -8.13
N HIS A 318 18.03 2.75 -7.89
CA HIS A 318 16.87 3.61 -8.18
C HIS A 318 17.04 4.43 -9.49
N GLY A 319 17.84 3.93 -10.42
CA GLY A 319 17.98 4.52 -11.76
C GLY A 319 18.94 5.71 -11.89
N HIS A 320 19.44 6.27 -10.78
CA HIS A 320 20.50 7.28 -10.82
C HIS A 320 21.89 6.65 -10.62
N GLY A 321 21.95 5.39 -10.20
CA GLY A 321 23.18 4.63 -10.02
C GLY A 321 24.00 5.07 -8.80
N ARG A 322 25.02 4.28 -8.46
CA ARG A 322 25.91 4.51 -7.31
C ARG A 322 26.70 5.83 -7.38
N ALA A 323 26.83 6.42 -8.57
CA ALA A 323 27.58 7.66 -8.79
C ALA A 323 27.00 8.85 -8.02
N HIS A 324 25.69 8.89 -7.77
CA HIS A 324 25.06 9.97 -7.01
C HIS A 324 25.19 9.80 -5.49
N ARG A 325 25.71 8.66 -4.99
CA ARG A 325 25.88 8.32 -3.55
C ARG A 325 24.63 8.55 -2.67
N LEU A 326 23.45 8.66 -3.27
CA LEU A 326 22.18 8.77 -2.57
C LEU A 326 21.49 7.43 -2.66
N MET A 327 21.11 6.87 -1.51
CA MET A 327 20.28 5.68 -1.45
C MET A 327 18.82 6.06 -1.36
N ASP A 328 18.00 5.24 -2.00
CA ASP A 328 16.57 5.23 -1.78
C ASP A 328 16.22 4.10 -0.82
N CYS A 329 16.00 4.45 0.44
CA CYS A 329 15.50 3.56 1.49
C CYS A 329 14.06 3.87 1.87
N THR A 330 13.30 4.49 0.95
CA THR A 330 11.90 4.91 1.15
C THR A 330 10.98 4.15 0.21
N HIS A 331 11.29 4.12 -1.08
CA HIS A 331 10.51 3.38 -2.09
C HIS A 331 10.90 1.92 -2.14
N TRP A 332 10.20 1.13 -2.95
CA TRP A 332 10.36 -0.31 -3.03
C TRP A 332 10.69 -0.77 -4.44
N CYS A 333 11.58 -1.76 -4.53
CA CYS A 333 11.79 -2.50 -5.77
C CYS A 333 10.49 -3.16 -6.23
N LEU A 334 10.29 -3.21 -7.55
CA LEU A 334 9.23 -3.97 -8.19
C LEU A 334 9.82 -5.04 -9.12
N PRO A 335 9.32 -6.29 -9.09
CA PRO A 335 8.38 -6.85 -8.10
C PRO A 335 8.93 -6.82 -6.66
N GLY A 336 8.06 -6.84 -5.65
CA GLY A 336 8.46 -6.70 -4.26
C GLY A 336 7.33 -6.41 -3.27
N VAL A 337 7.63 -5.62 -2.24
CA VAL A 337 6.74 -5.34 -1.10
C VAL A 337 5.37 -4.78 -1.52
N PRO A 338 5.26 -3.84 -2.48
CA PRO A 338 3.97 -3.34 -2.94
C PRO A 338 3.07 -4.39 -3.59
N ASP A 339 3.63 -5.50 -4.11
CA ASP A 339 2.84 -6.61 -4.63
C ASP A 339 2.03 -7.25 -3.49
N THR A 340 2.63 -7.39 -2.31
CA THR A 340 1.94 -7.88 -1.11
C THR A 340 0.87 -6.91 -0.64
N TRP A 341 1.10 -5.59 -0.73
CA TRP A 341 0.05 -4.60 -0.45
C TRP A 341 -1.15 -4.77 -1.38
N ASN A 342 -0.90 -5.07 -2.66
CA ASN A 342 -1.93 -5.36 -3.64
C ASN A 342 -2.61 -6.72 -3.44
N GLN A 343 -1.90 -7.73 -2.91
CA GLN A 343 -2.53 -8.99 -2.47
C GLN A 343 -3.50 -8.76 -1.29
N LEU A 344 -3.13 -7.90 -0.33
CA LEU A 344 -3.99 -7.52 0.79
C LEU A 344 -5.20 -6.69 0.34
N LEU A 345 -4.99 -5.74 -0.58
CA LEU A 345 -6.07 -5.00 -1.22
C LEU A 345 -7.03 -5.95 -1.97
N TYR A 346 -6.49 -6.88 -2.76
CA TYR A 346 -7.28 -7.89 -3.47
C TYR A 346 -8.13 -8.72 -2.49
N ALA A 347 -7.51 -9.22 -1.41
CA ALA A 347 -8.22 -9.97 -0.38
C ALA A 347 -9.38 -9.17 0.23
N ALA A 348 -9.15 -7.89 0.55
CA ALA A 348 -10.18 -7.01 1.11
C ALA A 348 -11.28 -6.62 0.10
N LEU A 349 -10.96 -6.61 -1.21
CA LEU A 349 -11.94 -6.35 -2.27
C LEU A 349 -12.86 -7.55 -2.53
N ILE A 350 -12.38 -8.79 -2.36
CA ILE A 350 -13.16 -10.00 -2.64
C ILE A 350 -13.91 -10.55 -1.43
N GLN A 351 -13.50 -10.21 -0.20
CA GLN A 351 -14.17 -10.65 1.04
C GLN A 351 -15.39 -9.81 1.42
N ASN A 352 -15.57 -8.64 0.79
CA ASN A 352 -16.63 -7.68 1.09
C ASN A 352 -17.62 -7.51 -0.06
#